data_AF-A0A661NJE7-F1
#
_entry.id   AF-A0A661NJE7-F1
#
_cell.length_a   1.000
_cell.length_b   1.000
_cell.length_c   1.000
_cell.angle_alpha   90.00
_cell.angle_beta   90.00
_cell.angle_gamma   90.00
#
_symmetry.space_group_name_H-M   'P 1'
#
loop_
_entity.id
_entity.type
_entity.pdbx_description
1 polymer ?
#
loop_
_entity_poly.entity_id
_entity_poly.type
_entity_poly.pdbx_seq_one_letter_code
_entity_poly.pdbx_strand_id
1 'polypeptide(L)'
;MRISDNTQMGLLSIGLVAAALLACGGKIDQKKLDKLITKMFENQLELEIKDIDCPKNVKVEEGAEFECDVSVKPKGTVPVVVEITDSSGSVEVKTKYDVLTPKSVQKEVVGGLAAKNITAKVNCGKKIRLAKPDTTFKCKATDNTGMSKDVTISINDDGDVSWKLD
;
A
#
# COMPACT_ATOMS: atom_id res chain seq x y z
N MET A 1 20.78 -24.61 1.74
CA MET A 1 20.18 -24.11 2.99
C MET A 1 18.95 -23.31 2.60
N ARG A 2 17.75 -23.92 2.64
CA ARG A 2 16.48 -23.27 2.31
C ARG A 2 15.95 -22.65 3.59
N ILE A 3 16.03 -21.33 3.72
CA ILE A 3 15.66 -20.64 4.96
C ILE A 3 14.39 -19.85 4.65
N SER A 4 13.26 -20.41 5.07
CA SER A 4 11.93 -19.78 5.03
C SER A 4 11.67 -19.23 6.42
N ASP A 5 12.18 -18.03 6.72
CA ASP A 5 11.82 -17.35 7.95
C ASP A 5 10.47 -16.67 7.74
N ASN A 6 9.45 -17.33 8.29
CA ASN A 6 8.05 -16.93 8.30
C ASN A 6 7.83 -15.82 9.34
N THR A 7 8.46 -14.66 9.14
CA THR A 7 8.13 -13.46 9.91
C THR A 7 6.91 -12.83 9.25
N GLN A 8 5.70 -13.23 9.67
CA GLN A 8 4.46 -12.58 9.24
C GLN A 8 4.46 -11.15 9.79
N MET A 9 4.82 -10.20 8.93
CA MET A 9 4.55 -8.79 9.20
C MET A 9 3.14 -8.52 8.73
N GLY A 10 2.16 -8.65 9.65
CA GLY A 10 0.76 -8.34 9.36
C GLY A 10 0.64 -6.89 8.91
N LEU A 11 0.46 -6.69 7.61
CA LEU A 11 0.17 -5.40 7.01
C LEU A 11 -1.35 -5.23 7.15
N LEU A 12 -1.75 -4.39 8.09
CA LEU A 12 -3.15 -4.03 8.25
C LEU A 12 -3.50 -3.08 7.10
N SER A 13 -4.46 -3.50 6.27
CA SER A 13 -5.06 -2.63 5.27
C SER A 13 -5.58 -1.36 5.95
N ILE A 14 -4.98 -0.23 5.56
CA ILE A 14 -5.20 1.04 6.23
C ILE A 14 -6.45 1.69 5.63
N GLY A 15 -7.48 1.86 6.46
CA GLY A 15 -8.73 2.52 6.11
C GLY A 15 -8.89 3.90 6.77
N LEU A 16 -9.66 4.78 6.13
CA LEU A 16 -10.12 6.04 6.71
C LEU A 16 -11.62 6.22 6.43
N VAL A 17 -12.39 6.43 7.50
CA VAL A 17 -13.85 6.66 7.43
C VAL A 17 -14.13 8.16 7.47
N ALA A 18 -15.05 8.63 6.63
CA ALA A 18 -15.54 10.00 6.66
C ALA A 18 -17.05 10.10 6.71
N ALA A 19 -17.53 11.10 7.45
CA ALA A 19 -18.94 11.47 7.51
C ALA A 19 -19.43 12.04 6.17
N ALA A 20 -20.71 11.79 5.87
CA ALA A 20 -21.55 12.36 4.81
C ALA A 20 -20.83 13.21 3.73
N LEU A 21 -20.49 12.55 2.61
CA LEU A 21 -19.90 13.17 1.43
C LEU A 21 -20.95 13.63 0.40
N LEU A 22 -22.17 13.94 0.79
CA LEU A 22 -23.22 14.32 -0.17
C LEU A 22 -22.97 15.68 -0.82
N ALA A 23 -23.21 15.73 -2.14
CA ALA A 23 -23.44 16.93 -2.92
C ALA A 23 -24.94 17.11 -3.23
N CYS A 24 -25.32 18.32 -3.65
CA CYS A 24 -26.68 18.58 -4.14
C CYS A 24 -27.04 17.60 -5.28
N GLY A 25 -28.13 16.84 -5.09
CA GLY A 25 -28.63 15.86 -6.08
C GLY A 25 -28.29 14.39 -5.82
N GLY A 26 -27.93 14.01 -4.59
CA GLY A 26 -27.81 12.59 -4.19
C GLY A 26 -26.58 11.88 -4.77
N LYS A 27 -25.51 12.63 -5.00
CA LYS A 27 -24.23 12.13 -5.53
C LYS A 27 -23.10 12.37 -4.54
N ILE A 28 -22.04 11.59 -4.67
CA ILE A 28 -20.80 11.84 -3.92
C ILE A 28 -20.18 13.17 -4.35
N ASP A 29 -19.82 13.99 -3.36
CA ASP A 29 -19.03 15.21 -3.51
C ASP A 29 -17.57 14.82 -3.77
N GLN A 30 -17.22 14.83 -5.06
CA GLN A 30 -15.88 14.46 -5.51
C GLN A 30 -14.79 15.27 -4.81
N LYS A 31 -15.00 16.56 -4.53
CA LYS A 31 -13.97 17.38 -3.88
C LYS A 31 -13.73 16.96 -2.43
N LYS A 32 -14.77 16.51 -1.73
CA LYS A 32 -14.60 15.98 -0.37
C LYS A 32 -13.97 14.60 -0.39
N LEU A 33 -14.34 13.75 -1.37
CA LEU A 33 -13.72 12.44 -1.56
C LEU A 33 -12.22 12.56 -1.87
N ASP A 34 -11.84 13.42 -2.81
CA ASP A 34 -10.43 13.66 -3.16
C ASP A 34 -9.63 14.09 -1.92
N LYS A 35 -10.18 15.02 -1.12
CA LYS A 35 -9.55 15.45 0.15
C LYS A 35 -9.41 14.32 1.15
N LEU A 36 -10.38 13.42 1.22
CA LEU A 36 -10.34 12.26 2.12
C LEU A 36 -9.23 11.30 1.71
N ILE A 37 -9.18 10.96 0.41
CA ILE A 37 -8.13 10.12 -0.17
C ILE A 37 -6.76 10.78 0.06
N THR A 38 -6.61 12.08 -0.20
CA THR A 38 -5.36 12.80 0.07
C THR A 38 -4.91 12.67 1.52
N LYS A 39 -5.81 12.88 2.49
CA LYS A 39 -5.47 12.72 3.91
C LYS A 39 -5.05 11.30 4.26
N MET A 40 -5.69 10.28 3.68
CA MET A 40 -5.34 8.88 3.89
C MET A 40 -3.88 8.63 3.45
N PHE A 41 -3.51 9.05 2.25
CA PHE A 41 -2.16 8.85 1.71
C PHE A 41 -1.10 9.68 2.43
N GLU A 42 -1.38 10.94 2.74
CA GLU A 42 -0.41 11.82 3.42
C GLU A 42 -0.17 11.38 4.87
N ASN A 43 -1.23 11.08 5.62
CA ASN A 43 -1.12 10.82 7.05
C ASN A 43 -0.75 9.37 7.38
N GLN A 44 -1.20 8.41 6.57
CA GLN A 44 -1.02 6.99 6.90
C GLN A 44 0.06 6.32 6.06
N LEU A 45 0.23 6.73 4.80
CA LEU A 45 1.22 6.14 3.90
C LEU A 45 2.48 7.00 3.71
N GLU A 46 2.47 8.25 4.19
CA GLU A 46 3.53 9.25 3.95
C GLU A 46 3.86 9.41 2.45
N LEU A 47 2.84 9.29 1.58
CA LEU A 47 2.99 9.36 0.13
C LEU A 47 2.41 10.66 -0.42
N GLU A 48 3.16 11.31 -1.30
CA GLU A 48 2.70 12.50 -2.02
C GLU A 48 1.86 12.07 -3.22
N ILE A 49 0.61 12.54 -3.28
CA ILE A 49 -0.29 12.33 -4.41
C ILE A 49 0.06 13.26 -5.56
N LYS A 50 0.01 12.73 -6.79
CA LYS A 50 0.05 13.51 -8.03
C LYS A 50 -1.34 13.76 -8.61
N ASP A 51 -2.17 12.72 -8.63
CA ASP A 51 -3.46 12.72 -9.29
C ASP A 51 -4.37 11.65 -8.68
N ILE A 52 -5.68 11.88 -8.72
CA ILE A 52 -6.73 10.96 -8.25
C ILE A 52 -7.75 10.84 -9.37
N ASP A 53 -7.90 9.64 -9.92
CA ASP A 53 -8.91 9.34 -10.94
C ASP A 53 -10.01 8.47 -10.33
N CYS A 54 -11.19 9.05 -10.15
CA CYS A 54 -12.37 8.37 -9.63
C CYS A 54 -13.51 8.43 -10.66
N PRO A 55 -14.37 7.39 -10.72
CA PRO A 55 -15.63 7.44 -11.45
C PRO A 55 -16.45 8.68 -11.07
N LYS A 56 -16.95 9.38 -12.08
CA LYS A 56 -17.78 10.58 -11.88
C LYS A 56 -19.25 10.19 -11.74
N ASN A 57 -20.00 11.01 -11.01
CA ASN A 57 -21.46 10.86 -10.83
C ASN A 57 -21.88 9.54 -10.16
N VAL A 58 -21.07 9.02 -9.24
CA VAL A 58 -21.47 7.88 -8.41
C VAL A 58 -22.72 8.25 -7.62
N LYS A 59 -23.77 7.43 -7.77
CA LYS A 59 -25.02 7.56 -7.01
C LYS A 59 -24.77 7.10 -5.58
N VAL A 60 -25.41 7.77 -4.62
CA VAL A 60 -25.35 7.33 -3.23
C VAL A 60 -26.30 6.17 -3.03
N GLU A 61 -25.73 4.98 -2.91
CA GLU A 61 -26.42 3.73 -2.65
C GLU A 61 -25.62 3.00 -1.57
N GLU A 62 -26.25 2.72 -0.43
CA GLU A 62 -25.61 2.04 0.69
C GLU A 62 -25.11 0.66 0.26
N GLY A 63 -23.88 0.32 0.65
CA GLY A 63 -23.18 -0.89 0.24
C GLY A 63 -22.59 -0.84 -1.17
N ALA A 64 -22.79 0.24 -1.93
CA ALA A 64 -22.15 0.37 -3.23
C ALA A 64 -20.65 0.64 -3.09
N GLU A 65 -19.85 -0.03 -3.92
CA GLU A 65 -18.41 0.15 -3.99
C GLU A 65 -17.99 0.69 -5.37
N PHE A 66 -16.93 1.47 -5.39
CA PHE A 66 -16.25 1.87 -6.62
C PHE A 66 -14.75 2.03 -6.39
N GLU A 67 -13.97 1.92 -7.47
CA GLU A 67 -12.51 2.03 -7.42
C GLU A 67 -12.04 3.37 -7.94
N CYS A 68 -11.05 3.95 -7.26
CA CYS A 68 -10.28 5.11 -7.71
C CYS A 68 -8.81 4.72 -7.93
N ASP A 69 -8.16 5.30 -8.92
CA ASP A 69 -6.73 5.15 -9.17
C ASP A 69 -5.96 6.38 -8.66
N VAL A 70 -5.09 6.18 -7.67
CA VAL A 70 -4.29 7.25 -7.07
C VAL A 70 -2.86 7.18 -7.57
N SER A 71 -2.44 8.19 -8.33
CA SER A 71 -1.05 8.31 -8.79
C SER A 71 -0.20 8.99 -7.72
N VAL A 72 0.94 8.40 -7.35
CA VAL A 72 1.79 8.89 -6.24
C VAL A 72 3.26 9.11 -6.63
N LYS A 73 3.99 9.80 -5.75
CA LYS A 73 5.46 9.89 -5.75
C LYS A 73 6.06 9.05 -4.61
N PRO A 74 7.19 8.38 -4.86
CA PRO A 74 7.80 8.13 -6.18
C PRO A 74 6.92 7.20 -7.05
N LYS A 75 7.05 7.31 -8.38
CA LYS A 75 6.18 6.70 -9.42
C LYS A 75 5.49 5.40 -8.99
N GLY A 76 4.17 5.43 -8.96
CA GLY A 76 3.28 4.28 -8.79
C GLY A 76 1.81 4.70 -8.88
N THR A 77 0.93 3.74 -9.05
CA THR A 77 -0.53 3.90 -9.01
C THR A 77 -1.05 2.95 -7.94
N VAL A 78 -1.86 3.47 -7.03
CA VAL A 78 -2.46 2.73 -5.92
C VAL A 78 -3.97 2.69 -6.16
N PRO A 79 -4.56 1.51 -6.44
CA PRO A 79 -6.00 1.35 -6.50
C PRO A 79 -6.60 1.48 -5.10
N VAL A 80 -7.64 2.28 -4.98
CA VAL A 80 -8.38 2.59 -3.75
C VAL A 80 -9.82 2.14 -3.94
N VAL A 81 -10.33 1.39 -2.98
CA VAL A 81 -11.75 1.02 -2.90
C VAL A 81 -12.45 2.02 -2.01
N VAL A 82 -13.56 2.57 -2.51
CA VAL A 82 -14.47 3.44 -1.77
C VAL A 82 -15.79 2.72 -1.62
N GLU A 83 -16.20 2.50 -0.37
CA GLU A 83 -17.46 1.87 0.01
C GLU A 83 -18.39 2.93 0.59
N ILE A 84 -19.63 3.00 0.10
CA ILE A 84 -20.67 3.88 0.65
C ILE A 84 -21.32 3.16 1.83
N THR A 85 -21.07 3.64 3.04
CA THR A 85 -21.44 2.92 4.27
C THR A 85 -22.84 3.22 4.78
N ASP A 86 -23.48 4.28 4.29
CA ASP A 86 -24.85 4.62 4.66
C ASP A 86 -25.59 5.43 3.58
N SER A 87 -26.92 5.49 3.70
CA SER A 87 -27.77 6.31 2.82
C SER A 87 -27.52 7.83 2.93
N SER A 88 -26.75 8.29 3.91
CA SER A 88 -26.33 9.68 4.05
C SER A 88 -25.03 9.98 3.28
N GLY A 89 -24.50 9.01 2.53
CA GLY A 89 -23.31 9.15 1.72
C GLY A 89 -22.02 9.21 2.53
N SER A 90 -22.01 8.67 3.76
CA SER A 90 -20.75 8.36 4.43
C SER A 90 -19.98 7.31 3.63
N VAL A 91 -18.66 7.37 3.70
CA VAL A 91 -17.81 6.43 2.98
C VAL A 91 -16.68 5.90 3.85
N GLU A 92 -16.30 4.67 3.57
CA GLU A 92 -15.04 4.09 3.98
C GLU A 92 -14.11 4.00 2.77
N VAL A 93 -12.86 4.42 2.96
CA VAL A 93 -11.83 4.41 1.92
C VAL A 93 -10.69 3.52 2.37
N LYS A 94 -10.30 2.57 1.54
CA LYS A 94 -9.18 1.64 1.79
C LYS A 94 -8.37 1.41 0.52
N THR A 95 -7.08 1.14 0.63
CA THR A 95 -6.30 0.66 -0.52
C THR A 95 -6.71 -0.76 -0.88
N LYS A 96 -6.84 -1.07 -2.17
CA LYS A 96 -7.23 -2.42 -2.64
C LYS A 96 -6.17 -3.49 -2.30
N TYR A 97 -4.91 -3.07 -2.22
CA TYR A 97 -3.77 -3.88 -1.80
C TYR A 97 -2.91 -3.04 -0.87
N ASP A 98 -2.15 -3.70 0.01
CA ASP A 98 -1.20 -2.98 0.85
C ASP A 98 -0.10 -2.32 0.01
N VAL A 99 0.31 -1.14 0.46
CA VAL A 99 1.30 -0.34 -0.25
C VAL A 99 2.68 -0.57 0.34
N LEU A 100 3.52 -1.26 -0.42
CA LEU A 100 4.90 -1.55 -0.07
C LEU A 100 5.82 -0.41 -0.53
N THR A 101 6.16 0.48 0.40
CA THR A 101 7.16 1.53 0.13
C THR A 101 8.57 0.94 0.13
N PRO A 102 9.51 1.45 -0.67
CA PRO A 102 10.91 0.98 -0.61
C PRO A 102 11.47 1.01 0.82
N LYS A 103 11.17 2.08 1.56
CA LYS A 103 11.62 2.29 2.93
C LYS A 103 11.09 1.25 3.91
N SER A 104 9.79 0.91 3.82
CA SER A 104 9.20 -0.12 4.71
C SER A 104 9.80 -1.50 4.44
N VAL A 105 9.88 -1.91 3.17
CA VAL A 105 10.48 -3.20 2.79
C VAL A 105 11.95 -3.26 3.17
N GLN A 106 12.72 -2.19 2.94
CA GLN A 106 14.12 -2.12 3.35
C GLN A 106 14.28 -2.25 4.86
N LYS A 107 13.45 -1.55 5.64
CA LYS A 107 13.48 -1.60 7.10
C LYS A 107 13.22 -3.02 7.61
N GLU A 108 12.24 -3.71 7.03
CA GLU A 108 11.91 -5.09 7.39
C GLU A 108 13.05 -6.05 7.11
N VAL A 109 13.58 -6.04 5.88
CA VAL A 109 14.69 -6.93 5.50
C VAL A 109 15.93 -6.62 6.34
N VAL A 110 16.26 -5.35 6.58
CA VAL A 110 17.39 -4.97 7.44
C VAL A 110 17.18 -5.47 8.87
N GLY A 111 15.98 -5.31 9.44
CA GLY A 111 15.64 -5.79 10.77
C GLY A 111 15.80 -7.31 10.89
N GLY A 112 15.26 -8.05 9.92
CA GLY A 112 15.35 -9.51 9.93
C GLY A 112 16.74 -10.06 9.59
N LEU A 113 17.58 -9.33 8.84
CA LEU A 113 19.01 -9.65 8.70
C LEU A 113 19.77 -9.37 10.00
N ALA A 114 19.49 -8.25 10.67
CA ALA A 114 20.11 -7.90 11.95
C ALA A 114 19.79 -8.92 13.05
N ALA A 115 18.56 -9.43 13.09
CA ALA A 115 18.16 -10.53 14.00
C ALA A 115 19.00 -11.81 13.81
N LYS A 116 19.65 -11.97 12.65
CA LYS A 116 20.56 -13.07 12.33
C LYS A 116 22.05 -12.69 12.44
N ASN A 117 22.36 -11.56 13.06
CA ASN A 117 23.71 -10.99 13.15
C ASN A 117 24.34 -10.67 11.78
N ILE A 118 23.52 -10.37 10.76
CA ILE A 118 23.99 -9.96 9.44
C ILE A 118 23.81 -8.45 9.29
N THR A 119 24.91 -7.71 9.15
CA THR A 119 24.89 -6.27 8.86
C THR A 119 24.96 -6.04 7.36
N ALA A 120 23.86 -5.57 6.77
CA ALA A 120 23.79 -5.26 5.34
C ALA A 120 22.96 -4.00 5.05
N LYS A 121 23.32 -3.31 3.97
CA LYS A 121 22.51 -2.26 3.34
C LYS A 121 21.60 -2.92 2.33
N VAL A 122 20.28 -2.72 2.47
CA VAL A 122 19.30 -3.26 1.52
C VAL A 122 18.85 -2.14 0.58
N ASN A 123 18.79 -2.43 -0.72
CA ASN A 123 18.27 -1.55 -1.76
C ASN A 123 17.10 -2.23 -2.50
N CYS A 124 15.89 -1.72 -2.29
CA CYS A 124 14.67 -2.23 -2.93
C CYS A 124 14.20 -1.37 -4.12
N GLY A 125 15.07 -0.50 -4.64
CA GLY A 125 14.75 0.46 -5.69
C GLY A 125 13.99 1.68 -5.16
N LYS A 126 13.41 2.46 -6.09
CA LYS A 126 12.73 3.74 -5.78
C LYS A 126 11.22 3.71 -5.99
N LYS A 127 10.66 2.62 -6.52
CA LYS A 127 9.23 2.53 -6.84
C LYS A 127 8.47 1.92 -5.66
N ILE A 128 7.28 2.45 -5.37
CA ILE A 128 6.33 1.72 -4.53
C ILE A 128 5.87 0.45 -5.25
N ARG A 129 5.43 -0.54 -4.48
CA ARG A 129 4.83 -1.78 -4.97
C ARG A 129 3.53 -2.02 -4.24
N LEU A 130 2.66 -2.82 -4.84
CA LEU A 130 1.43 -3.28 -4.20
C LEU A 130 1.67 -4.71 -3.73
N ALA A 131 1.18 -5.06 -2.54
CA ALA A 131 1.14 -6.42 -2.03
C ALA A 131 0.07 -7.21 -2.77
N LYS A 132 0.25 -7.36 -4.08
CA LYS A 132 -0.63 -8.18 -4.90
C LYS A 132 -0.29 -9.65 -4.64
N PRO A 133 -1.30 -10.52 -4.39
CA PRO A 133 -1.11 -11.95 -4.28
C PRO A 133 -0.27 -12.55 -5.40
N ASP A 134 0.50 -13.57 -5.07
CA ASP A 134 1.36 -14.33 -6.00
C ASP A 134 2.42 -13.50 -6.73
N THR A 135 2.81 -12.35 -6.17
CA THR A 135 3.87 -11.53 -6.77
C THR A 135 5.18 -11.62 -5.99
N THR A 136 6.28 -11.56 -6.75
CA THR A 136 7.62 -11.52 -6.18
C THR A 136 8.42 -10.36 -6.78
N PHE A 137 9.36 -9.84 -6.00
CA PHE A 137 10.32 -8.87 -6.48
C PHE A 137 11.63 -8.97 -5.72
N LYS A 138 12.69 -8.40 -6.30
CA LYS A 138 14.02 -8.47 -5.71
C LYS A 138 14.46 -7.13 -5.11
N CYS A 139 15.09 -7.23 -3.95
CA CYS A 139 15.97 -6.21 -3.39
C CYS A 139 17.42 -6.70 -3.45
N LYS A 140 18.38 -5.80 -3.26
CA LYS A 140 19.81 -6.14 -3.16
C LYS A 140 20.32 -5.83 -1.77
N ALA A 141 20.85 -6.84 -1.08
CA ALA A 141 21.54 -6.68 0.19
C ALA A 141 23.05 -6.67 -0.03
N THR A 142 23.74 -5.67 0.50
CA THR A 142 25.20 -5.53 0.42
C THR A 142 25.77 -5.45 1.82
N ASP A 143 26.67 -6.36 2.18
CA ASP A 143 27.30 -6.39 3.50
C ASP A 143 28.44 -5.37 3.64
N ASN A 144 29.12 -5.38 4.80
CA ASN A 144 30.26 -4.49 5.07
C ASN A 144 31.53 -4.85 4.29
N THR A 145 31.62 -6.05 3.70
CA THR A 145 32.73 -6.47 2.85
C THR A 145 32.54 -6.05 1.39
N GLY A 146 31.35 -5.54 1.04
CA GLY A 146 30.98 -5.22 -0.34
C GLY A 146 30.34 -6.40 -1.08
N MET A 147 30.20 -7.57 -0.45
CA MET A 147 29.51 -8.70 -1.05
C MET A 147 28.03 -8.40 -1.17
N SER A 148 27.47 -8.63 -2.36
CA SER A 148 26.06 -8.37 -2.65
C SER A 148 25.31 -9.66 -2.96
N LYS A 149 24.15 -9.83 -2.32
CA LYS A 149 23.20 -10.91 -2.57
C LYS A 149 21.82 -10.34 -2.89
N ASP A 150 21.06 -11.07 -3.68
CA ASP A 150 19.67 -10.71 -3.93
C ASP A 150 18.81 -11.17 -2.74
N VAL A 151 17.81 -10.37 -2.42
CA VAL A 151 16.76 -10.71 -1.46
C VAL A 151 15.47 -10.80 -2.25
N THR A 152 14.91 -12.01 -2.33
CA THR A 152 13.64 -12.25 -2.99
C THR A 152 12.51 -12.00 -1.98
N ILE A 153 11.69 -10.99 -2.25
CA ILE A 153 10.45 -10.69 -1.54
C ILE A 153 9.30 -11.41 -2.23
N SER A 154 8.44 -12.07 -1.46
CA SER A 154 7.28 -12.81 -1.95
C SER A 154 6.04 -12.38 -1.20
N ILE A 155 4.94 -12.17 -1.93
CA ILE A 155 3.63 -11.86 -1.37
C ILE A 155 2.76 -13.10 -1.56
N ASN A 156 2.20 -13.63 -0.46
CA ASN A 156 1.33 -14.80 -0.50
C ASN A 156 -0.12 -14.41 -0.85
N ASP A 157 -1.01 -15.41 -0.88
CA ASP A 157 -2.43 -15.25 -1.22
C ASP A 157 -3.17 -14.29 -0.27
N ASP A 158 -2.71 -14.23 0.99
CA ASP A 158 -3.26 -13.36 2.03
C ASP A 158 -2.74 -11.92 1.95
N GLY A 159 -1.79 -11.63 1.04
CA GLY A 159 -1.12 -10.34 0.94
C GLY A 159 0.07 -10.17 1.90
N ASP A 160 0.38 -11.19 2.70
CA ASP A 160 1.52 -11.16 3.62
C ASP A 160 2.85 -11.16 2.85
N VAL A 161 3.77 -10.33 3.33
CA VAL A 161 5.11 -10.20 2.77
C VAL A 161 6.08 -11.12 3.50
N SER A 162 6.76 -11.98 2.74
CA SER A 162 7.87 -12.82 3.20
C SER A 162 9.12 -12.54 2.37
N TRP A 163 10.30 -12.91 2.88
CA TRP A 163 11.54 -12.69 2.15
C TRP A 163 12.58 -13.79 2.39
N LYS A 164 13.45 -14.00 1.41
CA LYS A 164 14.60 -14.90 1.48
C LYS A 164 15.85 -14.26 0.89
N LEU A 165 17.01 -14.56 1.47
CA LEU A 165 18.32 -14.20 0.93
C LEU A 165 18.78 -15.30 -0.03
N ASP A 166 19.10 -14.95 -1.27
CA ASP A 166 19.57 -15.87 -2.31
C ASP A 166 21.06 -16.24 -2.13
#